data_AF-A0A3D1BIV0-F1
#
_entry.id   AF-A0A3D1BIV0-F1
#
_cell.length_a   1.000
_cell.length_b   1.000
_cell.length_c   1.000
_cell.angle_alpha   90.00
_cell.angle_beta   90.00
_cell.angle_gamma   90.00
#
_symmetry.space_group_name_H-M   'P 1'
#
loop_
_entity.id
_entity.type
_entity.pdbx_description
1 polymer ?
#
loop_
_entity_poly.entity_id
_entity_poly.type
_entity_poly.pdbx_seq_one_letter_code
_entity_poly.pdbx_strand_id
1 'polypeptide(L)'
;MIIIGIVILLAFESFFSTLCAFSVAIIIALTLLEKWDWKKWSIVVFFTSIFIDIILYRSLGVTLLSISLSVLTLYTLFLVIPKKQILLSYIPYFLSVLLFYILLWVLSSFLEDGVFEVFSFQVFLNYLFKSLLSTILIFVVNILNSRFRTEKRISI
;
A
#
# COMPACT_ATOMS: atom_id res chain seq x y z
N MET A 1 -0.77 -22.89 -1.49
CA MET A 1 -0.16 -21.78 -2.26
C MET A 1 -0.22 -20.43 -1.56
N ILE A 2 -1.32 -20.08 -0.87
CA ILE A 2 -1.45 -18.78 -0.16
C ILE A 2 -0.35 -18.57 0.90
N ILE A 3 -0.04 -19.60 1.69
CA ILE A 3 0.99 -19.54 2.74
C ILE A 3 2.36 -19.11 2.18
N ILE A 4 2.79 -19.74 1.07
CA ILE A 4 4.06 -19.40 0.39
C ILE A 4 4.03 -17.94 -0.08
N GLY A 5 2.90 -17.49 -0.64
CA GLY A 5 2.73 -16.10 -1.07
C GLY A 5 2.84 -15.10 0.10
N ILE A 6 2.26 -15.43 1.25
CA ILE A 6 2.39 -14.60 2.46
C ILE A 6 3.84 -14.56 2.92
N VAL A 7 4.54 -15.70 3.00
CA VAL A 7 5.95 -15.74 3.41
C VAL A 7 6.83 -14.90 2.48
N ILE A 8 6.64 -15.01 1.17
CA ILE A 8 7.36 -14.21 0.18
C ILE A 8 7.05 -12.72 0.37
N LEU A 9 5.78 -12.37 0.58
CA LEU A 9 5.36 -10.99 0.83
C LEU A 9 6.04 -10.41 2.07
N LEU A 10 6.13 -11.17 3.16
CA LEU A 10 6.79 -10.75 4.40
C LEU A 10 8.31 -10.58 4.21
N ALA A 11 8.94 -11.48 3.44
CA ALA A 11 10.36 -11.36 3.11
C ALA A 11 10.64 -10.09 2.29
N PHE A 12 9.79 -9.80 1.29
CA PHE A 12 9.89 -8.58 0.50
C PHE A 12 9.60 -7.33 1.34
N GLU A 13 8.60 -7.36 2.21
CA GLU A 13 8.30 -6.24 3.11
C GLU A 13 9.53 -5.92 3.97
N SER A 14 10.11 -6.93 4.63
CA SER A 14 11.32 -6.75 5.43
C SER A 14 12.47 -6.18 4.58
N PHE A 15 12.77 -6.80 3.44
CA PHE A 15 13.84 -6.37 2.54
C PHE A 15 13.71 -4.91 2.08
N PHE A 16 12.52 -4.52 1.59
CA PHE A 16 12.30 -3.17 1.09
C PHE A 16 12.15 -2.13 2.19
N SER A 17 11.61 -2.52 3.35
CA SER A 17 11.57 -1.64 4.53
C SER A 17 12.98 -1.28 5.01
N THR A 18 13.93 -2.21 4.91
CA THR A 18 15.33 -1.94 5.27
C THR A 18 16.06 -1.15 4.20
N LEU A 19 15.88 -1.47 2.91
CA LEU A 19 16.65 -0.83 1.82
C LEU A 19 16.18 0.59 1.49
N CYS A 20 14.88 0.79 1.39
CA CYS A 20 14.30 2.02 0.84
C CYS A 20 13.22 2.61 1.75
N ALA A 21 12.97 1.99 2.91
CA ALA A 21 12.00 2.43 3.91
C ALA A 21 10.59 2.66 3.34
N PHE A 22 10.21 1.91 2.31
CA PHE A 22 8.85 1.89 1.76
C PHE A 22 8.18 0.54 2.05
N SER A 23 6.85 0.55 2.13
CA SER A 23 6.05 -0.65 2.40
C SER A 23 5.56 -1.27 1.10
N VAL A 24 5.84 -2.56 0.91
CA VAL A 24 5.32 -3.37 -0.20
C VAL A 24 3.86 -3.72 0.05
N ALA A 25 3.46 -3.85 1.31
CA ALA A 25 2.11 -4.20 1.71
C ALA A 25 1.06 -3.23 1.17
N ILE A 26 1.31 -1.92 1.22
CA ILE A 26 0.37 -0.93 0.65
C ILE A 26 0.29 -1.06 -0.89
N ILE A 27 1.41 -1.32 -1.56
CA ILE A 27 1.45 -1.53 -3.03
C ILE A 27 0.60 -2.74 -3.40
N ILE A 28 0.79 -3.86 -2.71
CA ILE A 28 0.04 -5.09 -2.94
C ILE A 28 -1.44 -4.91 -2.59
N ALA A 29 -1.74 -4.27 -1.45
CA ALA A 29 -3.12 -4.03 -1.02
C ALA A 29 -3.89 -3.21 -2.06
N LEU A 30 -3.33 -2.09 -2.52
CA LEU A 30 -4.00 -1.23 -3.51
C LEU A 30 -4.08 -1.87 -4.90
N THR A 31 -3.06 -2.62 -5.34
CA THR A 31 -3.09 -3.29 -6.66
C THR A 31 -4.02 -4.51 -6.72
N LEU A 32 -4.21 -5.22 -5.61
CA LEU A 32 -5.13 -6.35 -5.53
C LEU A 32 -6.59 -5.93 -5.33
N LEU A 33 -6.84 -4.72 -4.81
CA LEU A 33 -8.17 -4.21 -4.51
C LEU A 33 -9.13 -4.29 -5.71
N GLU A 34 -8.66 -3.96 -6.91
CA GLU A 34 -9.48 -3.99 -8.13
C GLU A 34 -9.61 -5.39 -8.75
N LYS A 35 -8.77 -6.34 -8.33
CA LYS A 35 -8.62 -7.64 -8.99
C LYS A 35 -9.28 -8.77 -8.22
N TRP A 36 -9.45 -8.63 -6.91
CA TRP A 36 -9.90 -9.69 -6.02
C TRP A 36 -11.25 -9.36 -5.39
N ASP A 37 -12.01 -10.40 -5.03
CA ASP A 37 -13.24 -10.24 -4.25
C ASP A 37 -12.92 -9.56 -2.91
N TRP A 38 -13.69 -8.53 -2.55
CA TRP A 38 -13.49 -7.75 -1.31
C TRP A 38 -13.32 -8.65 -0.06
N LYS A 39 -14.09 -9.74 0.04
CA LYS A 39 -13.98 -10.71 1.13
C LYS A 39 -12.60 -11.35 1.21
N LYS A 40 -12.07 -11.87 0.09
CA LYS A 40 -10.75 -12.53 0.06
C LYS A 40 -9.63 -11.53 0.29
N TRP A 41 -9.74 -10.36 -0.34
CA TRP A 41 -8.80 -9.27 -0.18
C TRP A 41 -8.68 -8.83 1.29
N SER A 42 -9.82 -8.60 1.97
CA SER A 42 -9.83 -8.18 3.38
C SER A 42 -9.17 -9.20 4.31
N ILE A 43 -9.42 -10.50 4.09
CA ILE A 43 -8.80 -11.58 4.87
C ILE A 43 -7.27 -11.57 4.68
N VAL A 44 -6.79 -11.47 3.43
CA VAL A 44 -5.35 -11.44 3.18
C VAL A 44 -4.71 -10.21 3.81
N VAL A 45 -5.29 -9.02 3.60
CA VAL A 45 -4.79 -7.77 4.18
C VAL A 45 -4.72 -7.89 5.71
N PHE A 46 -5.79 -8.36 6.36
CA PHE A 46 -5.86 -8.53 7.80
C PHE A 46 -4.73 -9.38 8.37
N PHE A 47 -4.50 -10.57 7.80
CA PHE A 47 -3.41 -11.42 8.27
C PHE A 47 -2.04 -10.81 7.96
N THR A 48 -1.83 -10.32 6.74
CA THR A 48 -0.54 -9.74 6.37
C THR A 48 -0.18 -8.52 7.22
N SER A 49 -1.13 -7.63 7.52
CA SER A 49 -0.88 -6.47 8.37
C SER A 49 -0.46 -6.86 9.78
N ILE A 50 -1.13 -7.85 10.39
CA ILE A 50 -0.75 -8.34 11.72
C ILE A 50 0.68 -8.91 11.70
N PHE A 51 1.03 -9.72 10.70
CA PHE A 51 2.38 -10.24 10.59
C PHE A 51 3.43 -9.14 10.38
N ILE A 52 3.10 -8.11 9.61
CA ILE A 52 4.01 -6.98 9.37
C ILE A 52 4.22 -6.19 10.66
N ASP A 53 3.16 -5.91 11.42
CA ASP A 53 3.27 -5.22 12.71
C ASP A 53 4.19 -6.02 13.66
N ILE A 54 4.05 -7.34 13.71
CA ILE A 54 4.91 -8.21 14.53
C ILE A 54 6.37 -8.17 14.05
N ILE A 55 6.62 -8.31 12.74
CA ILE A 55 7.98 -8.37 12.17
C ILE A 55 8.72 -7.04 12.32
N LEU A 56 8.00 -5.92 12.20
CA LEU A 56 8.56 -4.58 12.28
C LEU A 56 8.51 -4.01 13.71
N TYR A 57 8.12 -4.81 14.70
CA TYR A 57 8.01 -4.41 16.11
C TYR A 57 7.12 -3.18 16.34
N ARG A 58 6.02 -3.07 15.59
CA ARG A 58 5.03 -1.99 15.73
C ARG A 58 3.86 -2.44 16.59
N SER A 59 3.13 -1.47 17.12
CA SER A 59 1.82 -1.71 17.74
C SER A 59 0.86 -2.46 16.80
N LEU A 60 0.23 -3.51 17.32
CA LEU A 60 -0.69 -4.37 16.57
C LEU A 60 -1.88 -3.56 16.01
N GLY A 61 -2.11 -3.64 14.70
CA GLY A 61 -3.23 -3.02 14.01
C GLY A 61 -2.92 -1.67 13.37
N VAL A 62 -1.72 -1.10 13.59
CA VAL A 62 -1.32 0.18 12.97
C VAL A 62 -1.33 0.07 11.45
N THR A 63 -0.71 -0.96 10.89
CA THR A 63 -0.68 -1.15 9.43
C THR A 63 -2.07 -1.45 8.87
N LEU A 64 -2.88 -2.24 9.57
CA LEU A 64 -4.25 -2.55 9.17
C LEU A 64 -5.10 -1.27 9.08
N LEU A 65 -5.04 -0.43 10.12
CA LEU A 65 -5.81 0.81 10.18
C LEU A 65 -5.34 1.80 9.10
N SER A 66 -4.03 1.92 8.92
CA SER A 66 -3.42 2.76 7.88
C SER A 66 -3.83 2.32 6.47
N ILE A 67 -3.76 1.02 6.16
CA ILE A 67 -4.21 0.48 4.85
C ILE A 67 -5.71 0.73 4.66
N SER A 68 -6.53 0.48 5.69
CA SER A 68 -7.98 0.63 5.61
C SER A 68 -8.39 2.07 5.32
N LEU A 69 -7.79 3.04 6.02
CA LEU A 69 -8.02 4.47 5.79
C LEU A 69 -7.53 4.89 4.39
N SER A 70 -6.35 4.42 3.97
CA SER A 70 -5.85 4.70 2.63
C SER A 70 -6.74 4.15 1.53
N VAL A 71 -7.29 2.95 1.70
CA VAL A 71 -8.24 2.35 0.75
C VAL A 71 -9.54 3.14 0.70
N LEU A 72 -10.06 3.55 1.86
CA LEU A 72 -11.23 4.43 1.93
C LEU A 72 -10.99 5.73 1.15
N THR A 73 -9.84 6.38 1.35
CA THR A 73 -9.46 7.60 0.63
C THR A 73 -9.28 7.35 -0.86
N LEU A 74 -8.75 6.19 -1.26
CA LEU A 74 -8.65 5.84 -2.68
C LEU A 74 -10.04 5.76 -3.32
N TYR A 75 -11.00 5.09 -2.65
CA TYR A 75 -12.38 5.01 -3.13
C TYR A 75 -13.02 6.38 -3.26
N THR A 76 -12.87 7.26 -2.27
CA THR A 76 -13.45 8.61 -2.32
C THR A 76 -12.82 9.46 -3.41
N LEU A 77 -11.50 9.39 -3.62
CA LEU A 77 -10.81 10.11 -4.68
C LEU A 77 -11.23 9.64 -6.08
N PHE A 78 -11.51 8.35 -6.25
CA PHE A 78 -12.03 7.82 -7.52
C PHE A 78 -13.46 8.26 -7.84
N LEU A 79 -14.23 8.75 -6.87
CA LEU A 79 -15.53 9.38 -7.16
C LEU A 79 -15.34 10.72 -7.87
N VAL A 80 -14.24 11.42 -7.60
CA VAL A 80 -13.93 12.74 -8.17
C VAL A 80 -13.11 12.62 -9.46
N ILE A 81 -12.13 11.72 -9.48
CA ILE A 81 -11.19 11.57 -10.61
C ILE A 81 -11.55 10.30 -11.41
N PRO A 82 -12.06 10.43 -12.65
CA PRO A 82 -12.47 9.29 -13.45
C PRO A 82 -11.28 8.43 -13.91
N LYS A 83 -11.41 7.11 -13.80
CA LYS A 83 -10.37 6.12 -14.14
C LYS A 83 -9.95 6.05 -15.61
N LYS A 84 -10.56 6.84 -16.51
CA LYS A 84 -10.41 6.68 -17.98
C LYS A 84 -9.11 7.27 -18.54
N GLN A 85 -8.42 8.12 -17.81
CA GLN A 85 -7.16 8.74 -18.26
C GLN A 85 -5.94 8.02 -17.66
N ILE A 86 -5.05 7.54 -18.53
CA ILE A 86 -3.93 6.65 -18.15
C ILE A 86 -3.08 7.26 -17.04
N LEU A 87 -2.59 8.50 -17.21
CA LEU A 87 -1.72 9.14 -16.21
C LEU A 87 -2.49 9.72 -15.01
N LEU A 88 -3.60 10.43 -15.25
CA LEU A 88 -4.36 11.09 -14.18
C LEU A 88 -4.94 10.10 -13.15
N SER A 89 -5.22 8.85 -13.57
CA SER A 89 -5.72 7.80 -12.68
C SER A 89 -4.77 7.41 -11.55
N TYR A 90 -3.49 7.81 -11.61
CA TYR A 90 -2.48 7.53 -10.58
C TYR A 90 -2.40 8.61 -9.49
N ILE A 91 -3.03 9.77 -9.67
CA ILE A 91 -3.10 10.80 -8.64
C ILE A 91 -3.84 10.29 -7.38
N PRO A 92 -5.01 9.62 -7.49
CA PRO A 92 -5.65 8.97 -6.35
C PRO A 92 -4.77 7.97 -5.61
N TYR A 93 -4.01 7.15 -6.35
CA TYR A 93 -3.06 6.20 -5.75
C TYR A 93 -1.95 6.93 -4.99
N PHE A 94 -1.36 7.97 -5.59
CA PHE A 94 -0.33 8.77 -4.94
C PHE A 94 -0.81 9.38 -3.62
N LEU A 95 -1.99 10.02 -3.62
CA LEU A 95 -2.56 10.63 -2.42
C LEU A 95 -2.91 9.58 -1.35
N SER A 96 -3.48 8.44 -1.76
CA SER A 96 -3.79 7.33 -0.86
C SER A 96 -2.55 6.74 -0.19
N VAL A 97 -1.45 6.57 -0.95
CA VAL A 97 -0.18 6.07 -0.42
C VAL A 97 0.54 7.13 0.42
N LEU A 98 0.46 8.41 0.06
CA LEU A 98 0.99 9.48 0.89
C LEU A 98 0.30 9.50 2.26
N LEU A 99 -1.04 9.39 2.26
CA LEU A 99 -1.82 9.28 3.48
C LEU A 99 -1.41 8.04 4.30
N PHE A 100 -1.16 6.90 3.64
CA PHE A 100 -0.70 5.69 4.32
C PHE A 100 0.57 5.95 5.13
N TYR A 101 1.58 6.58 4.54
CA TYR A 101 2.84 6.85 5.24
C TYR A 101 2.70 7.87 6.37
N ILE A 102 1.88 8.91 6.16
CA ILE A 102 1.60 9.90 7.21
C ILE A 102 0.87 9.22 8.38
N LEU A 103 -0.16 8.43 8.11
CA LEU A 103 -0.90 7.69 9.13
C LEU A 103 -0.02 6.70 9.86
N LEU A 104 0.82 5.95 9.14
CA LEU A 104 1.74 5.00 9.74
C LEU A 104 2.64 5.69 10.77
N TRP A 105 3.18 6.87 10.46
CA TRP A 105 3.99 7.65 11.38
C TRP A 105 3.17 8.18 12.56
N VAL A 106 2.07 8.89 12.30
CA VAL A 106 1.22 9.48 13.34
C VAL A 106 0.69 8.42 14.31
N LEU A 107 0.22 7.28 13.79
CA LEU A 107 -0.40 6.23 14.58
C LEU A 107 0.62 5.41 15.35
N SER A 108 1.82 5.20 14.80
CA SER A 108 2.88 4.47 15.53
C SER A 108 3.27 5.27 16.79
N SER A 109 3.64 6.54 16.65
CA SER A 109 4.03 7.37 17.79
C SER A 109 2.88 7.59 18.78
N PHE A 110 1.65 7.78 18.28
CA PHE A 110 0.48 7.97 19.15
C PHE A 110 0.15 6.71 19.96
N LEU A 111 0.24 5.52 19.38
CA LEU A 111 -0.10 4.28 20.08
C LEU A 111 1.03 3.75 20.96
N GLU A 112 2.28 4.00 20.59
CA GLU A 112 3.46 3.56 21.36
C GLU A 112 3.74 4.49 22.54
N ASP A 113 3.81 5.80 22.29
CA ASP A 113 4.24 6.77 23.30
C ASP A 113 3.09 7.63 23.85
N GLY A 114 1.90 7.56 23.27
CA GLY A 114 0.77 8.41 23.65
C GLY A 114 0.93 9.88 23.25
N VAL A 115 1.92 10.20 22.39
CA VAL A 115 2.28 11.57 22.01
C VAL A 115 2.32 11.68 20.49
N PHE A 116 1.89 12.84 19.98
CA PHE A 116 2.12 13.20 18.59
C PHE A 116 3.54 13.72 18.43
N GLU A 117 4.35 13.03 17.63
CA GLU A 117 5.67 13.55 17.25
C GLU A 117 5.55 14.88 16.48
N VAL A 118 6.61 15.68 16.52
CA VAL A 118 6.66 16.95 15.81
C VAL A 118 6.87 16.68 14.32
N PHE A 119 5.89 17.08 13.51
CA PHE A 119 5.94 16.90 12.07
C PHE A 119 6.90 17.91 11.42
N SER A 120 8.10 17.46 11.09
CA SER A 120 9.07 18.29 10.38
C SER A 120 8.87 18.25 8.87
N PHE A 121 9.22 19.34 8.19
CA PHE A 121 9.14 19.41 6.73
C PHE A 121 10.03 18.36 6.04
N GLN A 122 11.16 18.01 6.65
CA GLN A 122 12.06 16.97 6.13
C GLN A 122 11.40 15.58 6.16
N VAL A 123 10.67 15.26 7.23
CA VAL A 123 9.90 14.02 7.35
C VAL A 123 8.80 13.96 6.29
N PHE A 124 8.09 15.07 6.06
CA PHE A 124 7.08 15.16 5.00
C PHE A 124 7.68 14.90 3.60
N LEU A 125 8.80 15.53 3.26
CA LEU A 125 9.46 15.32 1.96
C LEU A 125 9.88 13.86 1.76
N ASN A 126 10.34 13.19 2.82
CA ASN A 126 10.67 11.77 2.78
C ASN A 126 9.43 10.92 2.45
N TYR A 127 8.29 11.20 3.08
CA TYR A 127 7.04 10.49 2.77
C TYR A 127 6.51 10.78 1.37
N LEU A 128 6.70 12.02 0.88
CA LEU A 128 6.37 12.40 -0.48
C LEU A 128 7.21 11.62 -1.50
N PHE A 129 8.51 11.48 -1.24
CA PHE A 129 9.39 10.67 -2.10
C PHE A 129 8.99 9.19 -2.07
N LYS A 130 8.72 8.62 -0.90
CA LYS A 130 8.29 7.23 -0.74
C LYS A 130 6.96 6.94 -1.42
N SER A 131 5.99 7.85 -1.32
CA SER A 131 4.69 7.69 -1.97
C SER A 131 4.80 7.79 -3.49
N LEU A 132 5.68 8.66 -4.00
CA LEU A 132 5.98 8.76 -5.43
C LEU A 132 6.58 7.45 -5.94
N LEU A 133 7.61 6.92 -5.27
CA LEU A 133 8.25 5.64 -5.62
C LEU A 133 7.22 4.48 -5.62
N SER A 134 6.42 4.40 -4.56
CA SER A 134 5.38 3.37 -4.41
C SER A 134 4.33 3.46 -5.54
N THR A 135 3.95 4.67 -5.93
CA THR A 135 2.98 4.90 -7.01
C THR A 135 3.55 4.50 -8.37
N ILE A 136 4.84 4.79 -8.63
CA ILE A 136 5.54 4.31 -9.83
C ILE A 136 5.53 2.77 -9.86
N LEU A 137 5.77 2.10 -8.73
CA LEU A 137 5.71 0.64 -8.66
C LEU A 137 4.29 0.12 -8.95
N ILE A 138 3.24 0.75 -8.40
CA ILE A 138 1.84 0.42 -8.71
C ILE A 138 1.59 0.55 -10.23
N PHE A 139 2.06 1.63 -10.84
CA PHE A 139 1.97 1.87 -12.29
C PHE A 139 2.65 0.75 -13.10
N VAL A 140 3.89 0.40 -12.76
CA VAL A 140 4.64 -0.67 -13.42
C VAL A 140 3.93 -2.03 -13.27
N VAL A 141 3.49 -2.37 -12.06
CA VAL A 141 2.75 -3.62 -11.79
C VAL A 141 1.45 -3.68 -12.59
N ASN A 142 0.74 -2.57 -12.73
CA ASN A 142 -0.50 -2.50 -13.52
C ASN A 142 -0.23 -2.66 -15.02
N ILE A 143 0.84 -2.07 -15.56
CA ILE A 143 1.24 -2.24 -16.97
C ILE A 143 1.67 -3.68 -17.26
N LEU A 144 2.50 -4.27 -16.41
CA LEU A 144 2.95 -5.65 -16.61
C LEU A 144 1.75 -6.62 -16.62
N ASN A 145 0.83 -6.45 -15.67
CA ASN A 145 -0.37 -7.28 -15.60
C ASN A 145 -1.30 -7.10 -16.80
N SER A 146 -1.43 -5.88 -17.35
CA SER A 146 -2.28 -5.66 -18.53
C SER A 146 -1.72 -6.34 -19.77
N ARG A 147 -0.39 -6.38 -19.94
CA ARG A 147 0.27 -7.10 -21.05
C ARG A 147 0.04 -8.61 -21.00
N PHE A 148 0.24 -9.24 -19.85
CA PHE A 148 -0.01 -10.68 -19.69
C PHE A 148 -1.46 -11.08 -19.98
N ARG A 149 -2.43 -10.19 -19.69
CA ARG A 149 -3.85 -10.46 -19.98
C ARG A 149 -4.16 -10.40 -21.48
N THR A 150 -3.49 -9.55 -22.22
CA THR A 150 -3.68 -9.41 -23.68
C THR A 150 -3.14 -10.64 -24.42
N GLU A 151 -1.97 -11.16 -24.03
CA GLU A 151 -1.40 -12.38 -24.63
C GLU A 151 -2.28 -13.63 -24.39
N LYS A 152 -2.90 -13.72 -23.21
CA LYS A 152 -3.81 -14.83 -22.89
C LYS A 152 -5.11 -14.82 -23.70
N ARG A 153 -5.46 -13.70 -24.34
CA ARG A 153 -6.62 -13.62 -25.27
C ARG A 153 -6.26 -13.97 -26.72
N ILE A 154 -4.97 -13.97 -27.08
CA ILE A 154 -4.51 -14.27 -28.45
C ILE A 154 -4.18 -15.77 -28.61
N SER A 155 -4.07 -16.50 -27.49
CA SER A 155 -3.71 -17.92 -27.42
C SER A 155 -4.89 -18.87 -27.17
N ILE A 156 -6.13 -18.38 -27.28
CA ILE A 156 -7.38 -19.15 -27.26
C ILE A 156 -8.05 -18.96 -28.61
#